data_AF-A0A0F9AD17-F1
#
_entry.id   AF-A0A0F9AD17-F1
#
_cell.length_a   1.000
_cell.length_b   1.000
_cell.length_c   1.000
_cell.angle_alpha   90.00
_cell.angle_beta   90.00
_cell.angle_gamma   90.00
#
_symmetry.space_group_name_H-M   'P 1'
#
loop_
_entity.id
_entity.type
_entity.pdbx_description
1 polymer ?
#
loop_
_entity_poly.entity_id
_entity_poly.type
_entity_poly.pdbx_seq_one_letter_code
_entity_poly.pdbx_strand_id
1 'polypeptide(L)'
;LRLLPSITDVLVGIDVEAAVTDTLIEDVEALPGEDAGGVDDFELTVDIKAGCSRTKVRGLKVRQHASGAGYIAGVRLKGASDDVTIEDCDIHILGAGVVAPINGDTTLSTNVRILRCILETDAEPGIELLTGTLGIIGECLIYSDLATIAAAIVADGCASYRNEYIEVVTESGVAIGAASADD
;
A
#
# COMPACT_ATOMS: atom_id res chain seq x y z
N LEU A 1 -10.05 -14.35 4.16
CA LEU A 1 -9.27 -14.73 5.37
C LEU A 1 -9.18 -13.51 6.29
N ARG A 2 -9.18 -13.66 7.62
CA ARG A 2 -8.95 -12.53 8.54
C ARG A 2 -7.69 -12.76 9.37
N LEU A 3 -6.81 -11.76 9.39
CA LEU A 3 -5.57 -11.71 10.16
C LEU A 3 -5.77 -10.74 11.33
N LEU A 4 -5.71 -11.25 12.55
CA LEU A 4 -5.80 -10.47 13.79
C LEU A 4 -4.71 -10.99 14.75
N PRO A 5 -3.54 -10.35 14.78
CA PRO A 5 -2.46 -10.73 15.68
C PRO A 5 -2.76 -10.28 17.11
N SER A 6 -2.21 -11.01 18.08
CA SER A 6 -2.38 -10.77 19.53
C SER A 6 -1.10 -11.10 20.29
N ILE A 7 0.05 -10.84 19.66
CA ILE A 7 1.39 -11.16 20.13
C ILE A 7 2.31 -10.00 19.79
N THR A 8 3.26 -9.71 20.66
CA THR A 8 4.09 -8.48 20.61
C THR A 8 4.69 -8.09 19.26
N ASP A 9 4.96 -9.02 18.34
CA ASP A 9 5.41 -8.64 17.00
C ASP A 9 5.14 -9.75 15.97
N VAL A 10 4.64 -9.35 14.80
CA VAL A 10 4.61 -10.17 13.58
C VAL A 10 5.19 -9.38 12.42
N LEU A 11 6.39 -9.76 12.00
CA LEU A 11 7.11 -9.07 10.92
C LEU A 11 6.36 -9.11 9.58
N VAL A 12 5.68 -10.23 9.28
CA VAL A 12 4.96 -10.41 8.02
C VAL A 12 3.71 -11.27 8.23
N GLY A 13 2.55 -10.78 7.79
CA GLY A 13 1.29 -11.53 7.81
C GLY A 13 1.24 -12.65 6.77
N ILE A 14 1.54 -12.32 5.51
CA ILE A 14 1.61 -13.25 4.37
C ILE A 14 2.93 -13.04 3.64
N ASP A 15 3.77 -14.07 3.63
CA ASP A 15 5.08 -14.06 2.96
C ASP A 15 5.01 -14.92 1.69
N VAL A 16 5.10 -14.26 0.52
CA VAL A 16 5.27 -14.93 -0.77
C VAL A 16 6.76 -15.11 -1.00
N GLU A 17 7.24 -16.31 -0.66
CA GLU A 17 8.65 -16.64 -0.71
C GLU A 17 9.26 -16.49 -2.11
N ALA A 18 10.56 -16.20 -2.15
CA ALA A 18 11.25 -15.91 -3.40
C ALA A 18 11.05 -17.01 -4.46
N ALA A 19 10.85 -16.58 -5.70
CA ALA A 19 10.56 -17.41 -6.87
C ALA A 19 9.23 -18.20 -6.83
N VAL A 20 8.33 -17.91 -5.88
CA VAL A 20 6.98 -18.50 -5.89
C VAL A 20 6.09 -17.70 -6.84
N THR A 21 5.72 -18.31 -7.96
CA THR A 21 4.89 -17.68 -9.00
C THR A 21 3.42 -18.11 -8.91
N ASP A 22 2.56 -17.40 -9.62
CA ASP A 22 1.13 -17.75 -9.77
C ASP A 22 0.35 -17.72 -8.44
N THR A 23 0.84 -16.93 -7.48
CA THR A 23 0.23 -16.76 -6.17
C THR A 23 -1.04 -15.91 -6.28
N LEU A 24 -2.12 -16.36 -5.64
CA LEU A 24 -3.34 -15.59 -5.46
C LEU A 24 -3.56 -15.34 -3.96
N ILE A 25 -3.60 -14.06 -3.60
CA ILE A 25 -4.02 -13.57 -2.29
C ILE A 25 -5.34 -12.84 -2.52
N GLU A 26 -6.42 -13.37 -1.96
CA GLU A 26 -7.77 -12.88 -2.22
C GLU A 26 -8.58 -12.74 -0.92
N ASP A 27 -9.33 -11.63 -0.83
CA ASP A 27 -10.31 -11.34 0.22
C ASP A 27 -9.71 -11.53 1.62
N VAL A 28 -8.51 -10.99 1.80
CA VAL A 28 -7.81 -10.96 3.08
C VAL A 28 -8.13 -9.65 3.80
N GLU A 29 -8.44 -9.73 5.09
CA GLU A 29 -8.62 -8.58 5.96
C GLU A 29 -7.57 -8.63 7.07
N ALA A 30 -6.71 -7.62 7.15
CA ALA A 30 -5.78 -7.41 8.25
C ALA A 30 -6.30 -6.29 9.16
N LEU A 31 -6.48 -6.63 10.42
CA LEU A 31 -6.96 -5.75 11.47
C LEU A 31 -5.79 -5.31 12.38
N PRO A 32 -5.94 -4.22 13.14
CA PRO A 32 -4.89 -3.83 14.07
C PRO A 32 -4.82 -4.88 15.17
N GLY A 33 -3.60 -5.36 15.43
CA GLY A 33 -3.35 -6.24 16.57
C GLY A 33 -3.42 -5.48 17.88
N GLU A 34 -3.81 -6.17 18.94
CA GLU A 34 -3.73 -5.64 20.30
C GLU A 34 -3.00 -6.68 21.16
N ASP A 35 -1.70 -6.48 21.43
CA ASP A 35 -1.04 -7.18 22.51
C ASP A 35 -1.40 -6.57 23.88
N ALA A 36 -0.93 -7.19 24.97
CA ALA A 36 -1.17 -6.67 26.32
C ALA A 36 -0.51 -5.30 26.58
N GLY A 37 0.42 -4.87 25.72
CA GLY A 37 1.08 -3.57 25.73
C GLY A 37 0.38 -2.50 24.89
N GLY A 38 -0.58 -2.88 24.04
CA GLY A 38 -1.39 -1.97 23.23
C GLY A 38 -0.63 -1.32 22.07
N VAL A 39 0.38 -2.00 21.50
CA VAL A 39 1.16 -1.50 20.36
C VAL A 39 1.25 -2.56 19.28
N ASP A 40 0.97 -2.15 18.05
CA ASP A 40 0.50 -2.96 16.92
C ASP A 40 1.39 -4.14 16.50
N ASP A 41 0.73 -5.28 16.23
CA ASP A 41 1.35 -6.59 16.04
C ASP A 41 1.55 -7.01 14.56
N PHE A 42 1.60 -6.08 13.59
CA PHE A 42 2.09 -6.36 12.24
C PHE A 42 3.07 -5.28 11.77
N GLU A 43 4.20 -5.69 11.21
CA GLU A 43 5.06 -4.77 10.43
C GLU A 43 4.59 -4.68 8.97
N LEU A 44 4.09 -5.78 8.38
CA LEU A 44 3.70 -5.85 6.98
C LEU A 44 2.60 -6.89 6.75
N THR A 45 1.53 -6.55 6.01
CA THR A 45 0.48 -7.53 5.72
C THR A 45 0.89 -8.52 4.62
N VAL A 46 1.38 -8.05 3.47
CA VAL A 46 1.83 -8.92 2.36
C VAL A 46 3.25 -8.56 1.92
N ASP A 47 4.19 -9.50 2.01
CA ASP A 47 5.54 -9.38 1.44
C ASP A 47 5.67 -10.25 0.20
N ILE A 48 5.89 -9.63 -0.96
CA ILE A 48 6.13 -10.32 -2.24
C ILE A 48 7.63 -10.25 -2.54
N LYS A 49 8.35 -11.36 -2.33
CA LYS A 49 9.81 -11.41 -2.53
C LYS A 49 10.18 -11.46 -4.02
N ALA A 50 11.49 -11.40 -4.30
CA ALA A 50 12.01 -11.45 -5.66
C ALA A 50 11.56 -12.70 -6.45
N GLY A 51 11.25 -12.51 -7.72
CA GLY A 51 10.89 -13.58 -8.66
C GLY A 51 9.46 -14.10 -8.53
N CYS A 52 8.58 -13.43 -7.78
CA CYS A 52 7.20 -13.85 -7.55
C CYS A 52 6.26 -13.38 -8.66
N SER A 53 6.57 -13.76 -9.90
CA SER A 53 5.80 -13.32 -11.08
C SER A 53 4.38 -13.89 -11.12
N ARG A 54 3.46 -13.19 -11.80
CA ARG A 54 2.04 -13.54 -11.92
C ARG A 54 1.30 -13.60 -10.58
N THR A 55 1.85 -12.94 -9.55
CA THR A 55 1.21 -12.81 -8.24
C THR A 55 0.05 -11.81 -8.33
N LYS A 56 -1.07 -12.16 -7.72
CA LYS A 56 -2.27 -11.34 -7.65
C LYS A 56 -2.68 -11.12 -6.20
N VAL A 57 -2.86 -9.86 -5.84
CA VAL A 57 -3.47 -9.45 -4.57
C VAL A 57 -4.79 -8.77 -4.92
N ARG A 58 -5.90 -9.34 -4.48
CA ARG A 58 -7.25 -8.84 -4.77
C ARG A 58 -8.10 -8.71 -3.53
N GLY A 59 -8.83 -7.60 -3.39
CA GLY A 59 -9.79 -7.45 -2.30
C GLY A 59 -9.13 -7.40 -0.91
N LEU A 60 -7.84 -7.03 -0.85
CA LEU A 60 -7.12 -6.89 0.41
C LEU A 60 -7.68 -5.69 1.18
N LYS A 61 -8.02 -5.90 2.45
CA LYS A 61 -8.45 -4.85 3.37
C LYS A 61 -7.45 -4.73 4.49
N VAL A 62 -6.91 -3.54 4.71
CA VAL A 62 -6.00 -3.26 5.82
C VAL A 62 -6.58 -2.10 6.62
N ARG A 63 -6.65 -2.27 7.94
CA ARG A 63 -7.06 -1.26 8.90
C ARG A 63 -6.00 -1.18 9.98
N GLN A 64 -5.11 -0.21 9.88
CA GLN A 64 -4.09 0.03 10.90
C GLN A 64 -4.25 1.45 11.41
N HIS A 65 -4.09 1.62 12.72
CA HIS A 65 -4.28 2.91 13.39
C HIS A 65 -2.93 3.53 13.73
N ALA A 66 -2.89 4.83 13.96
CA ALA A 66 -1.66 5.56 14.28
C ALA A 66 -0.95 5.12 15.59
N SER A 67 -1.56 4.25 16.41
CA SER A 67 -0.96 3.69 17.62
C SER A 67 0.15 2.68 17.33
N GLY A 68 0.02 1.86 16.28
CA GLY A 68 0.75 1.96 15.02
C GLY A 68 2.27 1.85 14.95
N ALA A 69 3.02 1.72 16.03
CA ALA A 69 4.45 2.08 15.98
C ALA A 69 5.32 1.24 15.02
N GLY A 70 4.88 0.04 14.63
CA GLY A 70 5.65 -0.91 13.81
C GLY A 70 5.14 -1.14 12.38
N TYR A 71 3.93 -0.68 12.02
CA TYR A 71 3.34 -1.03 10.73
C TYR A 71 3.95 -0.21 9.58
N ILE A 72 4.49 -0.89 8.57
CA ILE A 72 5.23 -0.29 7.45
C ILE A 72 4.34 -0.18 6.20
N ALA A 73 3.83 -1.29 5.66
CA ALA A 73 3.07 -1.27 4.40
C ALA A 73 1.95 -2.31 4.33
N GLY A 74 0.95 -2.07 3.49
CA GLY A 74 -0.09 -3.06 3.15
C GLY A 74 0.47 -4.19 2.29
N VAL A 75 1.08 -3.81 1.17
CA VAL A 75 1.73 -4.71 0.22
C VAL A 75 3.12 -4.20 -0.09
N ARG A 76 4.14 -5.05 0.05
CA ARG A 76 5.52 -4.75 -0.33
C ARG A 76 5.99 -5.63 -1.48
N LEU A 77 6.63 -5.02 -2.48
CA LEU A 77 7.40 -5.69 -3.52
C LEU A 77 8.88 -5.67 -3.12
N LYS A 78 9.32 -6.72 -2.41
CA LYS A 78 10.68 -6.87 -1.89
C LYS A 78 11.59 -7.57 -2.90
N GLY A 79 11.70 -6.99 -4.08
CA GLY A 79 12.54 -7.46 -5.17
C GLY A 79 11.81 -7.49 -6.51
N ALA A 80 12.58 -7.74 -7.58
CA ALA A 80 12.07 -7.72 -8.94
C ALA A 80 11.08 -8.86 -9.18
N SER A 81 9.88 -8.51 -9.64
CA SER A 81 8.86 -9.44 -10.13
C SER A 81 8.28 -8.96 -11.44
N ASP A 82 7.59 -9.85 -12.16
CA ASP A 82 6.93 -9.54 -13.42
C ASP A 82 5.45 -9.93 -13.38
N ASP A 83 4.59 -9.12 -13.98
CA ASP A 83 3.14 -9.38 -14.09
C ASP A 83 2.44 -9.50 -12.72
N VAL A 84 2.78 -8.57 -11.81
CA VAL A 84 2.14 -8.49 -10.50
C VAL A 84 0.92 -7.59 -10.58
N THR A 85 -0.22 -8.05 -10.08
CA THR A 85 -1.46 -7.27 -10.00
C THR A 85 -1.89 -7.07 -8.56
N ILE A 86 -2.14 -5.82 -8.18
CA ILE A 86 -2.73 -5.43 -6.90
C ILE A 86 -4.01 -4.67 -7.25
N GLU A 87 -5.18 -5.25 -6.96
CA GLU A 87 -6.45 -4.69 -7.41
C GLU A 87 -7.58 -4.77 -6.40
N ASP A 88 -8.49 -3.80 -6.47
CA ASP A 88 -9.70 -3.77 -5.63
C ASP A 88 -9.36 -3.81 -4.12
N CYS A 89 -8.21 -3.27 -3.74
CA CYS A 89 -7.73 -3.24 -2.35
C CYS A 89 -8.16 -1.95 -1.65
N ASP A 90 -8.35 -2.02 -0.35
CA ASP A 90 -8.72 -0.91 0.52
C ASP A 90 -7.77 -0.91 1.71
N ILE A 91 -6.72 -0.09 1.64
CA ILE A 91 -5.58 -0.11 2.54
C ILE A 91 -5.51 1.22 3.28
N HIS A 92 -5.83 1.19 4.56
CA HIS A 92 -5.76 2.33 5.47
C HIS A 92 -4.66 2.04 6.49
N ILE A 93 -3.59 2.84 6.44
CA ILE A 93 -2.45 2.73 7.34
C ILE A 93 -2.04 4.12 7.84
N LEU A 94 -2.05 4.35 9.15
CA LEU A 94 -1.68 5.65 9.75
C LEU A 94 -0.55 5.46 10.76
N GLY A 95 0.19 6.52 11.06
CA GLY A 95 1.22 6.54 12.09
C GLY A 95 2.61 6.95 11.61
N ALA A 96 3.47 7.33 12.55
CA ALA A 96 4.78 7.93 12.24
C ALA A 96 5.83 6.97 11.66
N GLY A 97 5.55 5.65 11.63
CA GLY A 97 6.45 4.62 11.11
C GLY A 97 5.98 3.99 9.79
N VAL A 98 4.84 4.42 9.25
CA VAL A 98 4.33 3.89 7.99
C VAL A 98 5.19 4.36 6.83
N VAL A 99 5.18 3.58 5.75
CA VAL A 99 5.60 4.01 4.41
C VAL A 99 4.38 3.94 3.50
N ALA A 100 4.59 3.96 2.18
CA ALA A 100 3.47 3.82 1.25
C ALA A 100 2.64 2.52 1.46
N PRO A 101 1.30 2.61 1.47
CA PRO A 101 0.37 1.46 1.49
C PRO A 101 0.74 0.35 0.51
N ILE A 102 1.18 0.74 -0.69
CA ILE A 102 1.81 -0.14 -1.67
C ILE A 102 3.23 0.36 -1.90
N ASN A 103 4.21 -0.44 -1.47
CA ASN A 103 5.62 -0.06 -1.47
C ASN A 103 6.47 -1.01 -2.33
N GLY A 104 7.31 -0.47 -3.20
CA GLY A 104 8.33 -1.18 -3.97
C GLY A 104 9.72 -0.73 -3.54
N ASP A 105 10.34 -1.51 -2.67
CA ASP A 105 11.48 -1.10 -1.84
C ASP A 105 12.84 -1.12 -2.59
N THR A 106 13.30 -2.30 -3.01
CA THR A 106 14.74 -2.51 -3.32
C THR A 106 15.08 -2.83 -4.77
N THR A 107 14.12 -3.27 -5.59
CA THR A 107 14.39 -3.61 -6.99
C THR A 107 13.16 -3.37 -7.87
N LEU A 108 13.39 -2.87 -9.09
CA LEU A 108 12.33 -2.55 -10.03
C LEU A 108 11.60 -3.82 -10.48
N SER A 109 10.30 -3.67 -10.69
CA SER A 109 9.43 -4.71 -11.25
C SER A 109 8.91 -4.30 -12.63
N THR A 110 8.42 -5.25 -13.41
CA THR A 110 7.83 -4.98 -14.73
C THR A 110 6.41 -5.52 -14.83
N ASN A 111 5.61 -4.94 -15.72
CA ASN A 111 4.21 -5.31 -15.91
C ASN A 111 3.38 -5.25 -14.60
N VAL A 112 3.69 -4.29 -13.73
CA VAL A 112 2.94 -4.07 -12.49
C VAL A 112 1.60 -3.42 -12.82
N ARG A 113 0.51 -3.90 -12.22
CA ARG A 113 -0.82 -3.29 -12.33
C ARG A 113 -1.36 -3.00 -10.95
N ILE A 114 -1.54 -1.73 -10.63
CA ILE A 114 -2.20 -1.29 -9.40
C ILE A 114 -3.51 -0.63 -9.81
N LEU A 115 -4.63 -1.29 -9.53
CA LEU A 115 -5.92 -0.92 -10.11
C LEU A 115 -7.04 -0.84 -9.08
N ARG A 116 -7.87 0.21 -9.14
CA ARG A 116 -9.09 0.31 -8.32
C ARG A 116 -8.84 0.17 -6.83
N CYS A 117 -7.72 0.68 -6.35
CA CYS A 117 -7.38 0.66 -4.93
C CYS A 117 -7.84 1.95 -4.25
N ILE A 118 -8.26 1.83 -2.99
CA ILE A 118 -8.45 2.96 -2.06
C ILE A 118 -7.29 2.92 -1.08
N LEU A 119 -6.49 3.97 -1.02
CA LEU A 119 -5.26 4.02 -0.24
C LEU A 119 -5.31 5.25 0.66
N GLU A 120 -5.19 5.04 1.96
CA GLU A 120 -5.22 6.11 2.96
C GLU A 120 -3.96 6.00 3.84
N THR A 121 -3.25 7.12 3.93
CA THR A 121 -2.03 7.26 4.73
C THR A 121 -1.88 8.69 5.23
N ASP A 122 -0.94 8.92 6.16
CA ASP A 122 -0.60 10.25 6.66
C ASP A 122 0.37 10.95 5.68
N ALA A 123 1.55 11.36 6.15
CA ALA A 123 2.54 12.13 5.37
C ALA A 123 3.39 11.28 4.41
N GLU A 124 2.85 10.17 3.91
CA GLU A 124 3.54 9.23 3.01
C GLU A 124 2.81 9.10 1.67
N PRO A 125 3.47 8.68 0.57
CA PRO A 125 2.78 8.42 -0.68
C PRO A 125 1.76 7.29 -0.52
N GLY A 126 0.63 7.33 -1.23
CA GLY A 126 -0.25 6.16 -1.31
C GLY A 126 0.41 4.97 -2.02
N ILE A 127 1.25 5.29 -3.02
CA ILE A 127 2.02 4.33 -3.80
C ILE A 127 3.44 4.85 -3.95
N GLU A 128 4.42 4.02 -3.62
CA GLU A 128 5.83 4.27 -3.90
C GLU A 128 6.43 3.02 -4.54
N LEU A 129 6.99 3.16 -5.74
CA LEU A 129 7.65 2.09 -6.48
C LEU A 129 9.06 2.53 -6.83
N LEU A 130 10.01 1.60 -6.79
CA LEU A 130 11.38 1.90 -7.18
C LEU A 130 11.45 2.46 -8.61
N THR A 131 12.28 3.50 -8.78
CA THR A 131 12.67 4.09 -10.06
C THR A 131 12.88 3.03 -11.14
N GLY A 132 12.20 3.20 -12.27
CA GLY A 132 12.26 2.28 -13.40
C GLY A 132 11.30 1.10 -13.33
N THR A 133 10.45 1.01 -12.30
CA THR A 133 9.34 0.04 -12.27
C THR A 133 8.33 0.38 -13.36
N LEU A 134 8.01 -0.60 -14.21
CA LEU A 134 7.14 -0.40 -15.38
C LEU A 134 5.77 -1.02 -15.15
N GLY A 135 4.71 -0.28 -15.50
CA GLY A 135 3.36 -0.74 -15.22
C GLY A 135 2.26 0.27 -15.53
N ILE A 136 1.09 -0.01 -14.98
CA ILE A 136 -0.09 0.85 -15.02
C ILE A 136 -0.59 1.03 -13.59
N ILE A 137 -0.80 2.28 -13.21
CA ILE A 137 -1.53 2.66 -12.00
C ILE A 137 -2.79 3.34 -12.46
N GLY A 138 -3.96 2.80 -12.11
CA GLY A 138 -5.19 3.38 -12.62
C GLY A 138 -6.42 3.14 -11.77
N GLU A 139 -7.33 4.11 -11.83
CA GLU A 139 -8.60 4.08 -11.10
C GLU A 139 -8.41 4.00 -9.58
N CYS A 140 -7.26 4.42 -9.07
CA CYS A 140 -6.99 4.46 -7.63
C CYS A 140 -7.46 5.79 -7.03
N LEU A 141 -7.94 5.71 -5.79
CA LEU A 141 -8.28 6.85 -4.95
C LEU A 141 -7.29 6.91 -3.78
N ILE A 142 -6.59 8.03 -3.65
CA ILE A 142 -5.50 8.18 -2.69
C ILE A 142 -5.77 9.34 -1.76
N TYR A 143 -5.68 9.08 -0.46
CA TYR A 143 -5.75 10.03 0.64
C TYR A 143 -4.38 10.08 1.32
N SER A 144 -3.70 11.23 1.27
CA SER A 144 -2.42 11.44 1.97
C SER A 144 -2.22 12.91 2.33
N ASP A 145 -1.36 13.21 3.29
CA ASP A 145 -0.95 14.58 3.64
C ASP A 145 0.30 14.99 2.83
N LEU A 146 0.14 15.09 1.51
CA LEU A 146 1.21 15.44 0.58
C LEU A 146 0.81 16.58 -0.37
N ALA A 147 1.74 17.45 -0.70
CA ALA A 147 1.42 18.67 -1.45
C ALA A 147 0.92 18.45 -2.89
N THR A 148 1.09 17.25 -3.49
CA THR A 148 0.72 17.00 -4.90
C THR A 148 0.37 15.53 -5.15
N ILE A 149 -0.41 15.27 -6.21
CA ILE A 149 -0.64 13.89 -6.70
C ILE A 149 0.65 13.18 -7.10
N ALA A 150 1.64 13.92 -7.62
CA ALA A 150 2.94 13.36 -8.00
C ALA A 150 3.76 12.92 -6.78
N ALA A 151 3.59 13.60 -5.64
CA ALA A 151 4.14 13.15 -4.37
C ALA A 151 3.36 11.94 -3.82
N ALA A 152 2.04 11.90 -4.00
CA ALA A 152 1.20 10.80 -3.54
C ALA A 152 1.36 9.49 -4.37
N ILE A 153 1.88 9.58 -5.60
CA ILE A 153 2.16 8.45 -6.49
C ILE A 153 3.60 8.55 -7.02
N VAL A 154 4.54 7.92 -6.32
CA VAL A 154 5.95 7.87 -6.71
C VAL A 154 6.19 6.61 -7.55
N ALA A 155 6.02 6.73 -8.87
CA ALA A 155 6.17 5.60 -9.82
C ALA A 155 6.54 6.08 -11.24
N ASP A 156 7.77 6.53 -11.44
CA ASP A 156 8.24 7.22 -12.65
C ASP A 156 8.12 6.41 -13.96
N GLY A 157 8.24 5.09 -13.90
CA GLY A 157 8.14 4.19 -15.05
C GLY A 157 6.73 3.69 -15.36
N CYS A 158 5.72 4.10 -14.57
CA CYS A 158 4.35 3.63 -14.71
C CYS A 158 3.46 4.64 -15.44
N ALA A 159 2.55 4.13 -16.26
CA ALA A 159 1.48 4.95 -16.82
C ALA A 159 0.41 5.21 -15.75
N SER A 160 0.09 6.48 -15.51
CA SER A 160 -1.00 6.91 -14.64
C SER A 160 -2.30 7.07 -15.45
N TYR A 161 -3.41 6.49 -15.00
CA TYR A 161 -4.69 6.53 -15.71
C TYR A 161 -5.88 6.68 -14.76
N ARG A 162 -6.55 7.84 -14.77
CA ARG A 162 -7.75 8.12 -13.95
C ARG A 162 -7.54 7.88 -12.45
N ASN A 163 -6.39 8.28 -11.93
CA ASN A 163 -6.17 8.29 -10.48
C ASN A 163 -6.71 9.59 -9.90
N GLU A 164 -7.27 9.51 -8.70
CA GLU A 164 -7.74 10.65 -7.93
C GLU A 164 -6.91 10.78 -6.66
N TYR A 165 -6.53 12.01 -6.33
CA TYR A 165 -5.79 12.33 -5.14
C TYR A 165 -6.54 13.37 -4.31
N ILE A 166 -6.67 13.09 -3.02
CA ILE A 166 -7.29 13.96 -2.04
C ILE A 166 -6.25 14.21 -0.95
N GLU A 167 -5.76 15.44 -0.88
CA GLU A 167 -4.86 15.86 0.19
C GLU A 167 -5.62 15.90 1.52
N VAL A 168 -5.14 15.15 2.51
CA VAL A 168 -5.69 15.13 3.87
C VAL A 168 -4.77 15.93 4.77
N VAL A 169 -4.62 17.23 4.47
CA VAL A 169 -4.04 18.15 5.46
C VAL A 169 -4.99 18.20 6.65
N THR A 170 -4.47 18.42 7.85
CA THR A 170 -5.24 18.66 9.08
C THR A 170 -6.44 19.62 8.97
N GLU A 171 -6.74 20.31 7.85
CA GLU A 171 -7.95 21.13 7.69
C GLU A 171 -8.61 21.20 6.28
N SER A 172 -8.28 20.44 5.21
CA SER A 172 -9.03 20.59 3.92
C SER A 172 -8.86 19.45 2.89
N GLY A 173 -9.28 18.23 3.23
CA GLY A 173 -9.68 17.28 2.18
C GLY A 173 -10.97 17.79 1.53
N VAL A 174 -10.93 18.20 0.25
CA VAL A 174 -12.03 18.84 -0.51
C VAL A 174 -13.04 19.51 0.42
N ALA A 175 -12.68 20.67 0.96
CA ALA A 175 -13.69 21.49 1.59
C ALA A 175 -14.83 21.66 0.58
N ILE A 176 -16.09 21.50 1.01
CA ILE A 176 -17.15 22.27 0.37
C ILE A 176 -16.79 23.73 0.61
N GLY A 177 -15.95 24.31 -0.27
CA GLY A 177 -15.45 25.68 -0.15
C GLY A 177 -13.96 25.96 -0.41
N ALA A 178 -13.08 25.02 -0.77
CA ALA A 178 -11.71 25.36 -1.22
C ALA A 178 -11.12 24.27 -2.13
N ALA A 179 -10.55 24.70 -3.25
CA ALA A 179 -9.99 23.85 -4.30
C ALA A 179 -8.67 23.20 -3.86
N SER A 180 -8.50 21.93 -4.24
CA SER A 180 -7.18 21.33 -4.42
C SER A 180 -6.42 22.17 -5.45
N ALA A 181 -5.10 22.33 -5.29
CA ALA A 181 -4.26 23.08 -6.22
C ALA A 181 -4.15 22.43 -7.63
N ASP A 182 -4.77 21.27 -7.82
CA ASP A 182 -4.93 20.58 -9.11
C ASP A 182 -6.37 20.72 -9.65
N ASP A 183 -6.96 21.93 -9.59
CA ASP A 183 -8.08 22.36 -10.44
C ASP A 183 -7.65 22.94 -11.81
#